data_AF-A0A3D5KQC7-F1
#
_entry.id   AF-A0A3D5KQC7-F1
#
_cell.length_a   1.000
_cell.length_b   1.000
_cell.length_c   1.000
_cell.angle_alpha   90.00
_cell.angle_beta   90.00
_cell.angle_gamma   90.00
#
_symmetry.space_group_name_H-M   'P 1'
#
loop_
_entity.id
_entity.type
_entity.pdbx_description
1 polymer ?
#
loop_
_entity_poly.entity_id
_entity_poly.type
_entity_poly.pdbx_seq_one_letter_code
_entity_poly.pdbx_strand_id
1 'polypeptide(L)'
;MNKKLHMKGKNSWKWLVGLGLAITICTSSFAQDHGDHRGKPHRGGRDRSHYSRSEKRDFTARVYHITNADSAQKVKMKPVLDKTNKRMESLRTNYQKQEKRVLDSLNLQLKPYLKEDQLKKLQEWKDKRDDRSK
;
A
#
# COMPACT_ATOMS: atom_id res chain seq x y z
N MET A 1 -1.60 -48.97 -34.81
CA MET A 1 -0.18 -48.58 -35.02
C MET A 1 0.15 -47.34 -34.20
N ASN A 2 1.26 -47.42 -33.47
CA ASN A 2 1.88 -46.39 -32.63
C ASN A 2 2.24 -45.10 -33.40
N LYS A 3 2.12 -43.93 -32.76
CA LYS A 3 3.28 -43.19 -32.18
C LYS A 3 2.84 -41.88 -31.50
N LYS A 4 3.19 -41.77 -30.21
CA LYS A 4 3.41 -40.52 -29.46
C LYS A 4 4.54 -39.70 -30.10
N LEU A 5 4.47 -38.38 -30.04
CA LEU A 5 5.56 -37.40 -29.80
C LEU A 5 4.83 -36.07 -29.46
N HIS A 6 4.62 -35.66 -28.21
CA HIS A 6 5.58 -35.13 -27.24
C HIS A 6 6.50 -34.05 -27.82
N MET A 7 6.21 -32.78 -27.51
CA MET A 7 7.17 -31.68 -27.30
C MET A 7 6.38 -30.53 -26.63
N LYS A 8 6.38 -30.39 -25.29
CA LYS A 8 7.35 -29.61 -24.48
C LYS A 8 7.66 -28.23 -25.08
N GLY A 9 6.85 -27.25 -24.69
CA GLY A 9 7.17 -25.82 -24.70
C GLY A 9 7.22 -25.26 -23.27
N LYS A 10 7.98 -25.91 -22.37
CA LYS A 10 8.44 -25.25 -21.14
C LYS A 10 9.47 -24.23 -21.60
N ASN A 11 9.23 -22.93 -21.37
CA ASN A 11 10.23 -21.87 -21.16
C ASN A 11 9.56 -20.48 -21.22
N SER A 12 8.91 -20.05 -20.14
CA SER A 12 8.68 -18.61 -19.90
C SER A 12 8.59 -18.30 -18.40
N TRP A 13 9.43 -18.98 -17.60
CA TRP A 13 9.52 -18.78 -16.15
C TRP A 13 10.83 -18.10 -15.73
N LYS A 14 11.53 -17.48 -16.68
CA LYS A 14 12.85 -16.85 -16.49
C LYS A 14 12.80 -15.31 -16.32
N TRP A 15 11.63 -14.70 -16.16
CA TRP A 15 11.49 -13.25 -15.94
C TRP A 15 11.00 -12.86 -14.53
N LEU A 16 11.06 -13.77 -13.55
CA LEU A 16 10.59 -13.54 -12.16
C LEU A 16 11.69 -13.65 -11.10
N VAL A 17 12.91 -13.22 -11.40
CA VAL A 17 13.99 -13.08 -10.40
C VAL A 17 14.76 -11.79 -10.69
N GLY A 18 14.28 -10.66 -10.17
CA GLY A 18 14.92 -9.38 -10.44
C GLY A 18 14.20 -8.16 -9.87
N LEU A 19 13.78 -8.21 -8.60
CA LEU A 19 13.57 -6.97 -7.85
C LEU A 19 13.96 -7.20 -6.39
N GLY A 20 15.28 -7.17 -6.18
CA GLY A 20 15.90 -7.25 -4.88
C GLY A 20 15.61 -6.01 -4.05
N LEU A 21 15.18 -6.28 -2.81
CA LEU A 21 15.40 -5.52 -1.58
C LEU A 21 16.35 -4.31 -1.70
N ALA A 22 15.79 -3.12 -1.49
CA ALA A 22 16.51 -1.98 -0.94
C ALA A 22 15.67 -1.40 0.21
N ILE A 23 15.73 -2.06 1.37
CA ILE A 23 15.22 -1.51 2.63
C ILE A 23 16.33 -0.63 3.19
N THR A 24 16.27 0.67 2.90
CA THR A 24 17.12 1.65 3.57
C THR A 24 16.45 2.03 4.89
N ILE A 25 16.94 1.42 5.98
CA ILE A 25 16.59 1.78 7.35
C ILE A 25 17.27 3.12 7.65
N CYS A 26 16.57 4.24 7.44
CA CYS A 26 16.95 5.51 8.06
C CYS A 26 16.41 5.55 9.49
N THR A 27 17.09 4.86 10.41
CA THR A 27 17.02 5.14 11.85
C THR A 27 17.80 6.42 12.12
N SER A 28 17.14 7.57 11.96
CA SER A 28 17.63 8.83 12.51
C SER A 28 16.95 9.05 13.86
N SER A 29 17.75 8.86 14.90
CA SER A 29 17.55 9.26 16.28
C SER A 29 16.85 10.62 16.40
N PHE A 30 15.68 10.66 17.01
CA PHE A 30 15.30 11.83 17.81
C PHE A 30 15.42 11.42 19.26
N ALA A 31 16.55 11.86 19.82
CA ALA A 31 16.81 11.86 21.25
C ALA A 31 15.71 12.65 21.96
N GLN A 32 15.31 12.07 23.08
CA GLN A 32 14.44 12.62 24.09
C GLN A 32 15.15 13.80 24.76
N ASP A 33 14.78 15.03 24.40
CA ASP A 33 15.22 16.22 25.13
C ASP A 33 14.13 16.62 26.12
N HIS A 34 14.50 16.56 27.40
CA HIS A 34 13.72 17.01 28.54
C HIS A 34 13.83 18.54 28.64
N GLY A 35 12.80 19.26 28.21
CA GLY A 35 12.71 20.71 28.35
C GLY A 35 11.38 21.10 28.99
N ASP A 36 11.42 21.39 30.30
CA ASP A 36 10.32 21.98 31.06
C ASP A 36 9.97 23.38 30.55
N HIS A 37 8.89 23.51 29.78
CA HIS A 37 8.25 24.81 29.55
C HIS A 37 6.73 24.74 29.73
N ARG A 38 6.29 25.37 30.81
CA ARG A 38 4.90 25.72 31.13
C ARG A 38 4.26 26.49 29.97
N GLY A 39 3.21 25.93 29.37
CA GLY A 39 2.41 26.63 28.35
C GLY A 39 1.05 25.97 28.14
N LYS A 40 0.05 26.46 28.88
CA LYS A 40 -1.43 26.44 28.72
C LYS A 40 -2.10 25.31 27.87
N PRO A 41 -3.18 24.67 28.38
CA PRO A 41 -3.91 23.64 27.65
C PRO A 41 -4.88 24.26 26.63
N HIS A 42 -4.55 24.22 25.34
CA HIS A 42 -5.54 24.42 24.30
C HIS A 42 -6.29 23.11 24.02
N ARG A 43 -7.48 23.00 24.64
CA ARG A 43 -8.60 22.23 24.10
C ARG A 43 -8.96 22.82 22.74
N GLY A 44 -8.93 22.02 21.68
CA GLY A 44 -9.55 22.40 20.42
C GLY A 44 -9.17 21.49 19.27
N GLY A 45 -10.18 20.86 18.66
CA GLY A 45 -10.08 20.40 17.28
C GLY A 45 -9.32 19.10 17.08
N ARG A 46 -10.00 17.98 17.35
CA ARG A 46 -9.73 16.72 16.66
C ARG A 46 -10.14 16.91 15.20
N ASP A 47 -9.34 17.64 14.44
CA ASP A 47 -9.50 17.75 12.99
C ASP A 47 -9.23 16.36 12.43
N ARG A 48 -10.34 15.68 12.14
CA ARG A 48 -10.36 14.45 11.37
C ARG A 48 -9.72 14.79 10.04
N SER A 49 -8.47 14.36 9.90
CA SER A 49 -7.68 14.48 8.70
C SER A 49 -8.53 14.05 7.50
N HIS A 50 -8.88 15.02 6.65
CA HIS A 50 -9.39 14.82 5.31
C HIS A 50 -8.31 14.11 4.46
N TYR A 51 -8.12 12.80 4.67
CA TYR A 51 -7.08 12.01 4.02
C TYR A 51 -7.42 11.61 2.57
N SER A 52 -8.59 12.00 2.05
CA SER A 52 -9.03 11.59 0.71
C SER A 52 -8.70 12.59 -0.40
N ARG A 53 -8.21 13.81 -0.08
CA ARG A 53 -7.91 14.85 -1.09
C ARG A 53 -6.42 15.11 -1.34
N SER A 54 -5.53 14.69 -0.44
CA SER A 54 -4.09 14.98 -0.57
C SER A 54 -3.35 13.99 -1.49
N GLU A 55 -3.65 12.68 -1.43
CA GLU A 55 -2.95 11.69 -2.28
C GLU A 55 -3.18 11.93 -3.78
N LYS A 56 -4.39 12.33 -4.19
CA LYS A 56 -4.69 12.67 -5.61
C LYS A 56 -3.90 13.90 -6.09
N ARG A 57 -3.63 14.85 -5.18
CA ARG A 57 -2.78 16.01 -5.48
C ARG A 57 -1.31 15.60 -5.54
N ASP A 58 -0.85 14.65 -4.72
CA ASP A 58 0.56 14.24 -4.67
C ASP A 58 1.04 13.63 -6.00
N PHE A 59 0.30 12.68 -6.59
CA PHE A 59 0.71 12.09 -7.88
C PHE A 59 0.78 13.12 -9.01
N THR A 60 -0.30 13.87 -9.24
CA THR A 60 -0.38 14.84 -10.33
C THR A 60 0.63 15.98 -10.15
N ALA A 61 0.79 16.49 -8.92
CA ALA A 61 1.79 17.52 -8.62
C ALA A 61 3.22 17.00 -8.79
N ARG A 62 3.50 15.75 -8.39
CA ARG A 62 4.80 15.12 -8.57
C ARG A 62 5.15 14.94 -10.04
N VAL A 63 4.20 14.53 -10.87
CA VAL A 63 4.43 14.45 -12.32
C VAL A 63 4.75 15.82 -12.89
N TYR A 64 3.95 16.85 -12.56
CA TYR A 64 4.23 18.21 -13.03
C TYR A 64 5.58 18.74 -12.58
N HIS A 65 6.01 18.41 -11.35
CA HIS A 65 7.30 18.79 -10.81
C HIS A 65 8.44 18.07 -11.53
N ILE A 66 8.36 16.75 -11.71
CA ILE A 66 9.39 15.97 -12.39
C ILE A 66 9.56 16.40 -13.85
N THR A 67 8.45 16.69 -14.54
CA THR A 67 8.49 17.07 -15.96
C THR A 67 8.71 18.57 -16.17
N ASN A 68 8.77 19.37 -15.10
CA ASN A 68 8.80 20.84 -15.17
C ASN A 68 7.74 21.42 -16.14
N ALA A 69 6.51 20.87 -16.09
CA ALA A 69 5.49 21.20 -17.08
C ALA A 69 5.03 22.67 -16.97
N ASP A 70 4.98 23.35 -18.12
CA ASP A 70 4.40 24.70 -18.22
C ASP A 70 2.86 24.67 -18.08
N SER A 71 2.24 25.85 -18.04
CA SER A 71 0.78 25.98 -17.84
C SER A 71 -0.03 25.35 -18.98
N ALA A 72 0.41 25.47 -20.23
CA ALA A 72 -0.29 24.90 -21.39
C ALA A 72 -0.16 23.36 -21.42
N GLN A 73 1.02 22.85 -21.08
CA GLN A 73 1.29 21.42 -20.94
C GLN A 73 0.47 20.81 -19.81
N LYS A 74 0.37 21.48 -18.65
CA LYS A 74 -0.46 21.04 -17.52
C LYS A 74 -1.92 20.84 -17.92
N VAL A 75 -2.50 21.75 -18.71
CA VAL A 75 -3.88 21.63 -19.20
C VAL A 75 -4.04 20.40 -20.09
N LYS A 76 -3.09 20.14 -20.99
CA LYS A 76 -3.12 18.98 -21.90
C LYS A 76 -2.88 17.65 -21.17
N MET A 77 -2.02 17.65 -20.14
CA MET A 77 -1.66 16.46 -19.36
C MET A 77 -2.75 16.07 -18.36
N LYS A 78 -3.49 17.03 -17.81
CA LYS A 78 -4.54 16.82 -16.80
C LYS A 78 -5.48 15.64 -17.10
N PRO A 79 -6.13 15.52 -18.28
CA PRO A 79 -7.04 14.40 -18.53
C PRO A 79 -6.35 13.02 -18.48
N VAL A 80 -5.09 12.94 -18.91
CA VAL A 80 -4.30 11.70 -18.88
C VAL A 80 -3.93 11.33 -17.45
N LEU A 81 -3.50 12.33 -16.66
CA LEU A 81 -3.15 12.14 -15.25
C LEU A 81 -4.38 11.78 -14.41
N ASP A 82 -5.52 12.42 -14.65
CA ASP A 82 -6.77 12.12 -13.96
C ASP A 82 -7.25 10.69 -14.25
N LYS A 83 -7.17 10.24 -15.51
CA LYS A 83 -7.49 8.85 -15.90
C LYS A 83 -6.54 7.86 -15.24
N THR A 84 -5.26 8.18 -15.15
CA THR A 84 -4.24 7.34 -14.53
C THR A 84 -4.46 7.24 -13.02
N ASN A 85 -4.74 8.36 -12.35
CA ASN A 85 -5.09 8.38 -10.93
C ASN A 85 -6.30 7.50 -10.61
N LYS A 86 -7.38 7.60 -11.41
CA LYS A 86 -8.56 6.73 -11.24
C LYS A 86 -8.21 5.26 -11.39
N ARG A 87 -7.34 4.90 -12.35
CA ARG A 87 -6.86 3.52 -12.52
C ARG A 87 -6.04 3.05 -11.32
N MET A 88 -5.12 3.86 -10.81
CA MET A 88 -4.33 3.52 -9.63
C MET A 88 -5.21 3.31 -8.39
N GLU A 89 -6.22 4.16 -8.19
CA GLU A 89 -7.21 4.02 -7.10
C GLU A 89 -8.01 2.71 -7.24
N SER A 90 -8.44 2.37 -8.45
CA SER A 90 -9.10 1.08 -8.71
C SER A 90 -8.19 -0.13 -8.46
N LEU A 91 -6.90 -0.02 -8.80
CA LEU A 91 -5.94 -1.09 -8.54
C LEU A 91 -5.68 -1.24 -7.05
N ARG A 92 -5.52 -0.14 -6.31
CA ARG A 92 -5.31 -0.15 -4.86
C ARG A 92 -6.49 -0.79 -4.13
N THR A 93 -7.71 -0.40 -4.48
CA THR A 93 -8.93 -0.99 -3.89
C THR A 93 -9.09 -2.47 -4.24
N ASN A 94 -8.77 -2.88 -5.47
CA ASN A 94 -8.80 -4.29 -5.86
C ASN A 94 -7.74 -5.12 -5.12
N TYR A 95 -6.52 -4.59 -5.00
CA TYR A 95 -5.45 -5.22 -4.24
C TYR A 95 -5.84 -5.41 -2.77
N GLN A 96 -6.37 -4.37 -2.11
CA GLN A 96 -6.84 -4.46 -0.73
C GLN A 96 -7.93 -5.53 -0.54
N LYS A 97 -8.87 -5.62 -1.48
CA LYS A 97 -9.90 -6.68 -1.46
C LYS A 97 -9.30 -8.08 -1.61
N GLN A 98 -8.34 -8.25 -2.51
CA GLN A 98 -7.68 -9.54 -2.71
C GLN A 98 -6.82 -9.93 -1.51
N GLU A 99 -6.04 -8.99 -0.98
CA GLU A 99 -5.24 -9.18 0.23
C GLU A 99 -6.11 -9.64 1.39
N LYS A 100 -7.26 -8.97 1.62
CA LYS A 100 -8.22 -9.36 2.66
C LYS A 100 -8.70 -10.81 2.49
N ARG A 101 -9.09 -11.21 1.27
CA ARG A 101 -9.54 -12.58 0.99
C ARG A 101 -8.46 -13.62 1.26
N VAL A 102 -7.20 -13.31 0.91
CA VAL A 102 -6.07 -14.21 1.16
C VAL A 102 -5.84 -14.36 2.67
N LEU A 103 -5.87 -13.27 3.42
CA LEU A 103 -5.73 -13.30 4.88
C LEU A 103 -6.89 -14.01 5.57
N ASP A 104 -8.11 -13.84 5.08
CA ASP A 104 -9.29 -14.57 5.56
C ASP A 104 -9.13 -16.08 5.35
N SER A 105 -8.69 -16.49 4.15
CA SER A 105 -8.40 -17.88 3.85
C SER A 105 -7.28 -18.45 4.73
N LEU A 106 -6.20 -17.69 4.93
CA LEU A 106 -5.10 -18.08 5.80
C LEU A 106 -5.59 -18.32 7.24
N ASN A 107 -6.45 -17.43 7.77
CA ASN A 107 -7.00 -17.59 9.11
C ASN A 107 -7.83 -18.87 9.25
N LEU A 108 -8.66 -19.20 8.26
CA LEU A 108 -9.44 -20.44 8.24
C LEU A 108 -8.53 -21.69 8.20
N GLN A 109 -7.45 -21.63 7.42
CA GLN A 109 -6.49 -22.73 7.30
C GLN A 109 -5.63 -22.92 8.56
N LEU A 110 -5.30 -21.84 9.26
CA LEU A 110 -4.51 -21.89 10.49
C LEU A 110 -5.32 -22.28 11.73
N LYS A 111 -6.64 -22.04 11.72
CA LYS A 111 -7.54 -22.34 12.84
C LYS A 111 -7.35 -23.73 13.48
N PRO A 112 -7.23 -24.86 12.76
CA PRO A 112 -7.05 -26.18 13.38
C PRO A 112 -5.67 -26.39 14.02
N TYR A 113 -4.68 -25.55 13.72
CA TYR A 113 -3.31 -25.68 14.22
C TYR A 113 -2.99 -24.74 15.39
N LEU A 114 -3.85 -23.75 15.65
CA LEU A 114 -3.61 -22.71 16.63
C LEU A 114 -4.38 -22.97 17.93
N LYS A 115 -3.73 -22.67 19.05
CA LYS A 115 -4.40 -22.56 20.36
C LYS A 115 -5.25 -21.29 20.43
N GLU A 116 -6.21 -21.25 21.35
CA GLU A 116 -7.16 -20.12 21.49
C GLU A 116 -6.46 -18.77 21.71
N ASP A 117 -5.39 -18.75 22.51
CA ASP A 117 -4.59 -17.55 22.78
C ASP A 117 -3.84 -17.06 21.53
N GLN A 118 -3.39 -17.98 20.68
CA GLN A 118 -2.73 -17.67 19.41
C GLN A 118 -3.75 -17.18 18.37
N LEU A 119 -4.95 -17.75 18.35
CA LEU A 119 -6.03 -17.34 17.45
C LEU A 119 -6.52 -15.92 17.79
N LYS A 120 -6.61 -15.58 19.08
CA LYS A 120 -6.93 -14.21 19.52
C LYS A 120 -5.90 -13.20 19.04
N LYS A 121 -4.60 -13.50 19.16
CA LYS A 121 -3.52 -12.64 18.64
C LYS A 121 -3.58 -12.46 17.12
N LEU A 122 -3.89 -13.53 16.38
CA LEU A 122 -4.06 -13.47 14.94
C LEU A 122 -5.24 -12.58 14.54
N GLN A 123 -6.34 -12.63 15.28
CA GLN A 123 -7.52 -11.81 15.06
C GLN A 123 -7.27 -10.33 15.40
N GLU A 124 -6.63 -10.03 16.54
CA GLU A 124 -6.24 -8.66 16.90
C GLU A 124 -5.27 -8.04 15.87
N TRP A 125 -4.33 -8.85 15.35
CA TRP A 125 -3.43 -8.40 14.28
C TRP A 125 -4.19 -8.04 13.00
N LYS A 126 -5.18 -8.86 12.62
CA LYS A 126 -6.03 -8.63 11.45
C LYS A 126 -6.86 -7.36 11.62
N ASP A 127 -7.51 -7.18 12.76
CA ASP A 127 -8.37 -6.01 13.03
C ASP A 127 -7.56 -4.70 13.00
N LYS A 128 -6.35 -4.70 13.58
CA LYS A 128 -5.40 -3.57 13.50
C LYS A 128 -4.94 -3.27 12.07
N ARG A 129 -4.94 -4.24 11.15
CA ARG A 129 -4.64 -3.99 9.73
C ARG A 129 -5.84 -3.41 9.00
N ASP A 130 -7.03 -3.92 9.27
CA ASP A 130 -8.27 -3.41 8.67
C ASP A 130 -8.52 -1.94 9.07
N ASP A 131 -8.25 -1.57 10.33
CA ASP A 131 -8.40 -0.18 10.79
C ASP A 131 -7.35 0.79 10.24
N ARG A 132 -6.18 0.30 9.82
CA ARG A 132 -5.19 1.09 9.07
C ARG A 132 -5.52 1.25 7.58
N SER A 133 -6.49 0.48 7.08
CA SER A 133 -6.91 0.50 5.68
C SER A 133 -8.16 1.35 5.42
N LYS A 134 -8.84 1.80 6.48
CA LYS A 134 -9.98 2.73 6.47
C LYS A 134 -9.52 4.18 6.56
#